data_AF-A0A1Z4F2W2-F1
#
_entry.id   AF-A0A1Z4F2W2-F1
#
_cell.length_a   1.000
_cell.length_b   1.000
_cell.length_c   1.000
_cell.angle_alpha   90.00
_cell.angle_beta   90.00
_cell.angle_gamma   90.00
#
_symmetry.space_group_name_H-M   'P 1'
#
loop_
_entity.id
_entity.type
_entity.pdbx_description
1 polymer ?
#
loop_
_entity_poly.entity_id
_entity_poly.type
_entity_poly.pdbx_seq_one_letter_code
_entity_poly.pdbx_strand_id
1 'polypeptide(L)'
;MKLGSVFDPRNNALNACRLALATEVILFHSFPLTGHVVESKAILQLLFSVGVDGFFALSGFLITASWLRNPSSRDYFIARALRILPGYYVVLAVTAFVIAPLSVAIQGGSAARLLFSSAPIEYMVKNSALIQLQFDVGGTPRDIPYPGIWNASLWSLVFEVMCYIAVAGLGLLGLASRRWTAPVILILATIAAILLPPLTFPGLWTIPQLAVRSAIMFSAGALLYQWRDVIPARWSLVSVSVVIVLASGMLPDYRVVGALPLAYAVVVSGVLIKNKRMNIQTDLSYGVYIYMPRRRSSS
;
A
#
# COMPACT_ATOMS: atom_id res chain seq x y z
N MET A 1 -9.14 23.31 15.96
CA MET A 1 -8.36 22.22 16.60
C MET A 1 -7.17 21.86 15.72
N LYS A 2 -6.02 21.56 16.32
CA LYS A 2 -4.80 21.13 15.61
C LYS A 2 -4.80 19.61 15.46
N LEU A 3 -4.11 19.06 14.48
CA LEU A 3 -4.07 17.62 14.24
C LEU A 3 -3.53 16.85 15.45
N GLY A 4 -2.46 17.35 16.06
CA GLY A 4 -1.86 16.77 17.26
C GLY A 4 -2.79 16.71 18.45
N SER A 5 -3.70 17.68 18.60
CA SER A 5 -4.65 17.71 19.73
C SER A 5 -5.86 16.79 19.53
N VAL A 6 -6.21 16.43 18.29
CA VAL A 6 -7.37 15.57 17.99
C VAL A 6 -6.96 14.11 17.77
N PHE A 7 -5.69 13.87 17.45
CA PHE A 7 -5.17 12.53 17.25
C PHE A 7 -5.11 11.75 18.58
N ASP A 8 -5.99 10.77 18.68
CA ASP A 8 -6.00 9.78 19.76
C ASP A 8 -5.69 8.41 19.16
N PRO A 9 -4.55 7.79 19.49
CA PRO A 9 -4.18 6.44 19.02
C PRO A 9 -5.20 5.36 19.36
N ARG A 10 -6.01 5.54 20.41
CA ARG A 10 -7.02 4.55 20.86
C ARG A 10 -8.41 4.81 20.31
N ASN A 11 -8.66 5.98 19.74
CA ASN A 11 -9.97 6.38 19.24
C ASN A 11 -9.83 7.15 17.91
N ASN A 12 -9.68 6.40 16.82
CA ASN A 12 -9.61 6.93 15.46
C ASN A 12 -10.12 5.87 14.46
N ALA A 13 -10.35 6.28 13.23
CA ALA A 13 -10.80 5.43 12.14
C ALA A 13 -9.69 5.13 11.11
N LEU A 14 -8.41 5.26 11.47
CA LEU A 14 -7.30 5.09 10.51
C LEU A 14 -7.24 3.65 9.94
N ASN A 15 -7.57 2.64 10.76
CA ASN A 15 -7.68 1.25 10.28
C ASN A 15 -8.89 1.05 9.36
N ALA A 16 -10.00 1.77 9.58
CA ALA A 16 -11.13 1.76 8.65
C ALA A 16 -10.78 2.45 7.32
N CYS A 17 -10.01 3.54 7.35
CA CYS A 17 -9.46 4.17 6.14
C CYS A 17 -8.56 3.19 5.37
N ARG A 18 -7.70 2.44 6.07
CA ARG A 18 -6.90 1.37 5.44
C ARG A 18 -7.75 0.29 4.79
N LEU A 19 -8.82 -0.14 5.45
CA LEU A 19 -9.74 -1.13 4.87
C LEU A 19 -10.44 -0.58 3.61
N ALA A 20 -10.86 0.68 3.62
CA ALA A 20 -11.44 1.34 2.45
C ALA A 20 -10.44 1.42 1.28
N LEU A 21 -9.18 1.75 1.56
CA LEU A 21 -8.10 1.75 0.56
C LEU A 21 -7.81 0.34 0.03
N ALA A 22 -7.78 -0.69 0.89
CA ALA A 22 -7.63 -2.08 0.44
C ALA A 22 -8.76 -2.48 -0.51
N THR A 23 -9.99 -2.08 -0.16
CA THR A 23 -11.18 -2.35 -0.97
C THR A 23 -11.10 -1.67 -2.32
N GLU A 24 -10.63 -0.43 -2.39
CA GLU A 24 -10.42 0.28 -3.66
C GLU A 24 -9.39 -0.43 -4.55
N VAL A 25 -8.26 -0.87 -4.00
CA VAL A 25 -7.25 -1.62 -4.77
C VAL A 25 -7.84 -2.92 -5.35
N ILE A 26 -8.63 -3.62 -4.55
CA ILE A 26 -9.34 -4.85 -4.98
C ILE A 26 -10.32 -4.54 -6.10
N LEU A 27 -11.11 -3.48 -5.97
CA LEU A 27 -12.08 -3.07 -6.98
C LEU A 27 -11.39 -2.68 -8.28
N PHE A 28 -10.30 -1.92 -8.21
CA PHE A 28 -9.51 -1.55 -9.38
C PHE A 28 -8.96 -2.78 -10.10
N HIS A 29 -8.33 -3.72 -9.39
CA HIS A 29 -7.80 -4.94 -10.00
C HIS A 29 -8.89 -5.89 -10.54
N SER A 30 -10.13 -5.75 -10.07
CA SER A 30 -11.27 -6.49 -10.62
C SER A 30 -11.77 -5.90 -11.94
N PHE A 31 -11.61 -4.58 -12.14
CA PHE A 31 -12.21 -3.88 -13.28
C PHE A 31 -11.66 -4.32 -14.64
N PRO A 32 -10.33 -4.47 -14.86
CA PRO A 32 -9.79 -5.01 -16.11
C PRO A 32 -10.30 -6.40 -16.48
N LEU A 33 -10.70 -7.21 -15.49
CA LEU A 33 -11.25 -8.56 -15.73
C LEU A 33 -12.66 -8.53 -16.33
N THR A 34 -13.34 -7.39 -16.28
CA THR A 34 -14.67 -7.21 -16.88
C THR A 34 -14.64 -6.79 -18.35
N GLY A 35 -13.44 -6.57 -18.93
CA GLY A 35 -13.27 -6.09 -20.30
C GLY A 35 -13.55 -4.60 -20.50
N HIS A 36 -13.96 -3.87 -19.47
CA HIS A 36 -14.15 -2.41 -19.54
C HIS A 36 -12.83 -1.66 -19.38
N VAL A 37 -12.64 -0.63 -20.20
CA VAL A 37 -11.46 0.23 -20.16
C VAL A 37 -11.88 1.62 -19.68
N VAL A 38 -11.14 2.17 -18.72
CA VAL A 38 -11.33 3.57 -18.29
C VAL A 38 -10.59 4.47 -19.29
N GLU A 39 -11.34 5.18 -20.13
CA GLU A 39 -10.76 6.01 -21.21
C GLU A 39 -10.05 7.27 -20.69
N SER A 40 -10.58 7.88 -19.63
CA SER A 40 -9.98 9.06 -19.03
C SER A 40 -8.68 8.69 -18.32
N LYS A 41 -7.54 9.11 -18.90
CA LYS A 41 -6.20 8.90 -18.32
C LYS A 41 -6.10 9.39 -16.87
N ALA A 42 -6.77 10.48 -16.53
CA ALA A 42 -6.74 11.01 -15.17
C ALA A 42 -7.52 10.16 -14.17
N ILE A 43 -8.73 9.73 -14.56
CA ILE A 43 -9.53 8.82 -13.71
C ILE A 43 -8.77 7.51 -13.53
N LEU A 44 -8.21 6.97 -14.62
CA LEU A 44 -7.41 5.75 -14.60
C LEU A 44 -6.19 5.90 -13.68
N GLN A 45 -5.44 7.00 -13.80
CA GLN A 45 -4.30 7.29 -12.94
C GLN A 45 -4.68 7.30 -11.45
N LEU A 46 -5.78 7.97 -11.09
CA LEU A 46 -6.21 8.07 -9.70
C LEU A 46 -6.72 6.72 -9.16
N LEU A 47 -7.60 6.03 -9.90
CA LEU A 47 -8.13 4.71 -9.50
C LEU A 47 -7.05 3.63 -9.38
N PHE A 48 -5.99 3.73 -10.18
CA PHE A 48 -4.85 2.83 -10.10
C PHE A 48 -3.95 3.12 -8.87
N SER A 49 -3.92 4.38 -8.42
CA SER A 49 -2.86 4.88 -7.56
C SER A 49 -3.28 5.12 -6.11
N VAL A 50 -4.48 5.67 -5.91
CA VAL A 50 -4.89 6.30 -4.65
C VAL A 50 -4.94 5.30 -3.50
N GLY A 51 -5.39 4.07 -3.71
CA GLY A 51 -5.39 3.03 -2.67
C GLY A 51 -4.02 2.79 -2.06
N VAL A 52 -3.06 2.38 -2.90
CA VAL A 52 -1.68 2.10 -2.47
C VAL A 52 -1.01 3.36 -1.94
N ASP A 53 -1.22 4.52 -2.57
CA ASP A 53 -0.61 5.78 -2.15
C ASP A 53 -1.14 6.26 -0.79
N GLY A 54 -2.44 6.06 -0.55
CA GLY A 54 -3.08 6.28 0.75
C GLY A 54 -2.52 5.36 1.84
N PHE A 55 -2.20 4.11 1.50
CA PHE A 55 -1.50 3.21 2.42
C PHE A 55 -0.14 3.75 2.82
N PHE A 56 0.68 4.17 1.85
CA PHE A 56 1.99 4.75 2.14
C PHE A 56 1.88 6.03 2.97
N ALA A 57 0.89 6.90 2.70
CA ALA A 57 0.66 8.10 3.50
C ALA A 57 0.26 7.76 4.96
N LEU A 58 -0.68 6.82 5.15
CA LEU A 58 -1.08 6.38 6.49
C LEU A 58 0.06 5.70 7.24
N SER A 59 0.84 4.85 6.55
CA SER A 59 2.03 4.21 7.09
C SER A 59 3.07 5.26 7.46
N GLY A 60 3.36 6.25 6.61
CA GLY A 60 4.24 7.37 6.91
C GLY A 60 3.86 8.08 8.21
N PHE A 61 2.58 8.45 8.36
CA PHE A 61 2.09 9.09 9.58
C PHE A 61 2.26 8.21 10.82
N LEU A 62 1.76 6.96 10.78
CA LEU A 62 1.70 6.07 11.94
C LEU A 62 3.06 5.48 12.34
N ILE A 63 3.94 5.26 11.37
CA ILE A 63 5.25 4.66 11.59
C ILE A 63 6.20 5.70 12.16
N THR A 64 6.19 6.92 11.63
CA THR A 64 6.90 8.05 12.26
C THR A 64 6.37 8.31 13.67
N ALA A 65 5.05 8.22 13.87
CA ALA A 65 4.45 8.35 15.20
C ALA A 65 4.96 7.32 16.21
N SER A 66 4.99 6.07 15.78
CA SER A 66 5.43 4.97 16.63
C SER A 66 6.91 5.07 16.98
N TRP A 67 7.78 5.45 16.04
CA TRP A 67 9.20 5.61 16.32
C TRP A 67 9.46 6.74 17.31
N LEU A 68 8.85 7.92 17.07
CA LEU A 68 9.05 9.09 17.94
C LEU A 68 8.47 8.91 19.34
N ARG A 69 7.48 8.04 19.51
CA ARG A 69 6.90 7.71 20.84
C ARG A 69 7.74 6.70 21.61
N ASN A 70 8.34 5.72 20.94
CA ASN A 70 9.19 4.71 21.57
C ASN A 70 10.31 4.28 20.58
N PRO A 71 11.50 4.90 20.66
CA PRO A 71 12.61 4.66 19.73
C PRO A 71 13.41 3.40 20.09
N SER A 72 12.72 2.27 20.26
CA SER A 72 13.32 0.95 20.46
C SER A 72 13.34 0.21 19.12
N SER A 73 14.53 -0.03 18.56
CA SER A 73 14.68 -0.73 17.27
C SER A 73 14.07 -2.13 17.29
N ARG A 74 14.32 -2.89 18.37
CA ARG A 74 13.80 -4.24 18.56
C ARG A 74 12.27 -4.27 18.55
N ASP A 75 11.63 -3.49 19.42
CA ASP A 75 10.17 -3.50 19.54
C ASP A 75 9.51 -2.91 18.30
N TYR A 76 10.17 -1.94 17.67
CA TYR A 76 9.77 -1.40 16.39
C TYR A 76 9.70 -2.51 15.34
N PHE A 77 10.79 -3.23 15.07
CA PHE A 77 10.81 -4.26 14.03
C PHE A 77 9.89 -5.44 14.35
N ILE A 78 9.80 -5.89 15.61
CA ILE A 78 8.88 -6.96 16.02
C ILE A 78 7.43 -6.59 15.70
N ALA A 79 7.00 -5.37 16.05
CA ALA A 79 5.64 -4.94 15.78
C ALA A 79 5.31 -4.86 14.27
N ARG A 80 6.31 -4.63 13.40
CA ARG A 80 6.10 -4.58 11.94
C ARG A 80 6.15 -5.97 11.32
N ALA A 81 7.04 -6.82 11.82
CA ALA A 81 7.10 -8.22 11.46
C ALA A 81 5.76 -8.92 11.76
N LEU A 82 5.23 -8.76 12.98
CA LEU A 82 3.93 -9.32 13.37
C LEU A 82 2.73 -8.75 12.59
N ARG A 83 2.90 -7.57 12.00
CA ARG A 83 1.88 -6.94 11.17
C ARG A 83 1.86 -7.49 9.74
N ILE A 84 3.03 -7.70 9.13
CA ILE A 84 3.13 -8.05 7.70
C ILE A 84 3.30 -9.57 7.50
N LEU A 85 4.25 -10.18 8.21
CA LEU A 85 4.71 -11.55 7.92
C LEU A 85 3.61 -12.61 8.06
N PRO A 86 2.75 -12.61 9.10
CA PRO A 86 1.73 -13.64 9.24
C PRO A 86 0.77 -13.65 8.05
N GLY A 87 0.24 -12.48 7.65
CA GLY A 87 -0.65 -12.39 6.48
C GLY A 87 0.06 -12.77 5.19
N TYR A 88 1.31 -12.32 5.03
CA TYR A 88 2.12 -12.63 3.85
C TYR A 88 2.39 -14.13 3.68
N TYR A 89 2.81 -14.83 4.73
CA TYR A 89 3.09 -16.25 4.62
C TYR A 89 1.84 -17.09 4.40
N VAL A 90 0.72 -16.71 5.02
CA VAL A 90 -0.54 -17.43 4.81
C VAL A 90 -1.00 -17.27 3.36
N VAL A 91 -0.87 -16.11 2.71
CA VAL A 91 -1.24 -16.03 1.28
C VAL A 91 -0.32 -16.80 0.38
N LEU A 92 0.99 -16.82 0.65
CA LEU A 92 1.91 -17.62 -0.14
C LEU A 92 1.53 -19.09 -0.03
N ALA A 93 1.25 -19.57 1.18
CA ALA A 93 0.83 -20.94 1.43
C ALA A 93 -0.53 -21.26 0.77
N VAL A 94 -1.55 -20.43 0.97
CA VAL A 94 -2.88 -20.62 0.36
C VAL A 94 -2.78 -20.59 -1.16
N THR A 95 -1.96 -19.70 -1.73
CA THR A 95 -1.79 -19.63 -3.18
C THR A 95 -1.09 -20.88 -3.71
N ALA A 96 0.02 -21.27 -3.10
CA ALA A 96 0.84 -22.39 -3.53
C ALA A 96 0.15 -23.75 -3.38
N PHE A 97 -0.57 -23.96 -2.27
CA PHE A 97 -1.12 -25.26 -1.90
C PHE A 97 -2.64 -25.40 -2.08
N VAL A 98 -3.37 -24.30 -2.30
CA VAL A 98 -4.83 -24.35 -2.47
C VAL A 98 -5.23 -23.76 -3.82
N ILE A 99 -4.93 -22.49 -4.07
CA ILE A 99 -5.45 -21.77 -5.23
C ILE A 99 -4.83 -22.25 -6.55
N ALA A 100 -3.51 -22.39 -6.61
CA ALA A 100 -2.84 -22.85 -7.83
C ALA A 100 -3.21 -24.31 -8.18
N PRO A 101 -3.20 -25.29 -7.24
CA PRO A 101 -3.68 -26.65 -7.50
C PRO A 101 -5.15 -26.70 -7.92
N LEU A 102 -6.03 -25.90 -7.28
CA LEU A 102 -7.43 -25.81 -7.66
C LEU A 102 -7.60 -25.25 -9.08
N SER A 103 -6.81 -24.23 -9.45
CA SER A 103 -6.80 -23.70 -10.82
C SER A 103 -6.40 -24.77 -11.84
N VAL A 104 -5.40 -25.61 -11.53
CA VAL A 104 -4.99 -26.71 -12.40
C VAL A 104 -6.09 -27.77 -12.52
N ALA A 105 -6.74 -28.14 -11.41
CA ALA A 105 -7.85 -29.10 -11.43
C ALA A 105 -9.01 -28.62 -12.30
N ILE A 106 -9.38 -27.34 -12.20
CA ILE A 106 -10.47 -26.74 -13.00
C ILE A 106 -10.11 -26.73 -14.49
N GLN A 107 -8.83 -26.58 -14.83
CA GLN A 107 -8.32 -26.62 -16.21
C GLN A 107 -8.12 -28.05 -16.75
N GLY A 108 -8.56 -29.08 -16.01
CA GLY A 108 -8.42 -30.49 -16.42
C GLY A 108 -7.02 -31.09 -16.22
N GLY A 109 -6.12 -30.38 -15.55
CA GLY A 109 -4.78 -30.87 -15.20
C GLY A 109 -4.75 -31.66 -13.89
N SER A 110 -3.58 -32.28 -13.60
CA SER A 110 -3.38 -33.01 -12.34
C SER A 110 -2.91 -32.09 -11.21
N ALA A 111 -3.84 -31.73 -10.31
CA ALA A 111 -3.52 -30.97 -9.09
C ALA A 111 -2.56 -31.71 -8.16
N ALA A 112 -2.68 -33.04 -8.07
CA ALA A 112 -1.76 -33.87 -7.30
C ALA A 112 -0.32 -33.76 -7.84
N ARG A 113 -0.13 -33.77 -9.16
CA ARG A 113 1.19 -33.59 -9.77
C ARG A 113 1.82 -32.25 -9.42
N LEU A 114 1.04 -31.17 -9.35
CA LEU A 114 1.53 -29.86 -8.91
C LEU A 114 1.87 -29.87 -7.42
N LEU A 115 0.98 -30.39 -6.56
CA LEU A 115 1.16 -30.44 -5.11
C LEU A 115 2.38 -31.25 -4.66
N PHE A 116 2.63 -32.39 -5.32
CA PHE A 116 3.77 -33.26 -5.03
C PHE A 116 5.05 -32.87 -5.79
N SER A 117 5.03 -31.79 -6.57
CA SER A 117 6.25 -31.22 -7.18
C SER A 117 6.97 -30.29 -6.21
N SER A 118 8.19 -29.87 -6.57
CA SER A 118 8.92 -28.83 -5.83
C SER A 118 8.30 -27.42 -5.98
N ALA A 119 7.41 -27.21 -6.95
CA ALA A 119 6.97 -25.87 -7.35
C ALA A 119 6.27 -25.06 -6.24
N PRO A 120 5.35 -25.63 -5.42
CA PRO A 120 4.74 -24.90 -4.31
C PRO A 120 5.76 -24.45 -3.26
N ILE A 121 6.74 -25.31 -2.94
CA ILE A 121 7.79 -25.03 -1.96
C ILE A 121 8.75 -23.97 -2.52
N GLU A 122 9.18 -24.12 -3.78
CA GLU A 122 10.01 -23.12 -4.45
C GLU A 122 9.36 -21.74 -4.47
N TYR A 123 8.06 -21.68 -4.76
CA TYR A 123 7.30 -20.43 -4.70
C TYR A 123 7.35 -19.80 -3.31
N MET A 124 7.19 -20.58 -2.23
CA MET A 124 7.29 -20.04 -0.87
C MET A 124 8.71 -19.58 -0.53
N VAL A 125 9.73 -20.38 -0.85
CA VAL A 125 11.13 -20.09 -0.49
C VAL A 125 11.63 -18.87 -1.23
N LYS A 126 11.44 -18.80 -2.56
CA LYS A 126 11.89 -17.69 -3.39
C LYS A 126 11.20 -16.36 -3.05
N ASN A 127 9.98 -16.42 -2.49
CA ASN A 127 9.25 -15.23 -2.06
C ASN A 127 9.35 -14.95 -0.54
N SER A 128 10.01 -15.80 0.25
CA SER A 128 9.99 -15.72 1.72
C SER A 128 10.51 -14.40 2.30
N ALA A 129 11.44 -13.74 1.60
CA ALA A 129 12.08 -12.49 2.04
C ALA A 129 11.30 -11.21 1.68
N LEU A 130 9.98 -11.30 1.43
CA LEU A 130 9.12 -10.19 0.99
C LEU A 130 9.51 -9.58 -0.38
N ILE A 131 10.47 -10.18 -1.08
CA ILE A 131 10.85 -9.84 -2.44
C ILE A 131 10.21 -10.88 -3.35
N GLN A 132 9.37 -10.43 -4.29
CA GLN A 132 8.74 -11.33 -5.25
C GLN A 132 9.74 -11.75 -6.33
N LEU A 133 10.39 -12.90 -6.15
CA LEU A 133 11.32 -13.47 -7.12
C LEU A 133 10.67 -14.51 -8.03
N GLN A 134 9.54 -15.09 -7.61
CA GLN A 134 8.79 -16.05 -8.41
C GLN A 134 7.31 -15.70 -8.42
N PHE A 135 6.76 -15.42 -9.61
CA PHE A 135 5.38 -14.96 -9.77
C PHE A 135 4.40 -16.12 -10.01
N ASP A 136 4.86 -17.25 -10.57
CA ASP A 136 4.04 -18.41 -10.88
C ASP A 136 4.25 -19.57 -9.90
N VAL A 137 3.30 -20.52 -9.88
CA VAL A 137 3.45 -21.81 -9.20
C VAL A 137 3.45 -22.91 -10.25
N GLY A 138 4.62 -23.38 -10.68
CA GLY A 138 4.73 -24.46 -11.67
C GLY A 138 4.21 -24.07 -13.05
N GLY A 139 4.41 -22.81 -13.46
CA GLY A 139 3.92 -22.24 -14.70
C GLY A 139 2.41 -21.99 -14.72
N THR A 140 1.79 -21.77 -13.56
CA THR A 140 0.37 -21.42 -13.39
C THR A 140 0.23 -19.98 -12.88
N PRO A 141 -0.88 -19.28 -13.14
CA PRO A 141 -2.07 -19.71 -13.89
C PRO A 141 -1.85 -19.69 -15.41
N ARG A 142 -2.57 -20.54 -16.14
CA ARG A 142 -2.61 -20.58 -17.61
C ARG A 142 -3.98 -20.15 -18.12
N ASP A 143 -4.06 -19.76 -19.40
CA ASP A 143 -5.31 -19.46 -20.11
C ASP A 143 -6.20 -18.41 -19.43
N ILE A 144 -5.56 -17.35 -18.91
CA ILE A 144 -6.22 -16.17 -18.34
C ILE A 144 -5.55 -14.89 -18.86
N PRO A 145 -6.19 -13.70 -18.76
CA PRO A 145 -5.65 -12.45 -19.31
C PRO A 145 -4.24 -12.07 -18.85
N TYR A 146 -3.84 -12.50 -17.64
CA TYR A 146 -2.50 -12.29 -17.09
C TYR A 146 -1.92 -13.64 -16.60
N PRO A 147 -1.39 -14.47 -17.52
CA PRO A 147 -0.85 -15.78 -17.17
C PRO A 147 0.47 -15.66 -16.40
N GLY A 148 0.77 -16.66 -15.58
CA GLY A 148 2.06 -16.76 -14.84
C GLY A 148 2.27 -15.76 -13.70
N ILE A 149 1.24 -15.01 -13.29
CA ILE A 149 1.34 -14.06 -12.18
C ILE A 149 0.27 -14.33 -11.14
N TRP A 150 0.70 -14.88 -10.01
CA TRP A 150 -0.06 -14.92 -8.76
C TRP A 150 0.30 -13.73 -7.87
N ASN A 151 -0.68 -13.27 -7.08
CA ASN A 151 -0.48 -12.26 -6.05
C ASN A 151 0.21 -10.98 -6.54
N ALA A 152 -0.22 -10.47 -7.70
CA ALA A 152 0.31 -9.26 -8.32
C ALA A 152 0.26 -8.04 -7.38
N SER A 153 -0.63 -8.03 -6.37
CA SER A 153 -0.74 -6.94 -5.39
C SER A 153 0.41 -6.87 -4.38
N LEU A 154 1.19 -7.94 -4.17
CA LEU A 154 2.22 -7.97 -3.11
C LEU A 154 3.46 -7.08 -3.40
N TRP A 155 3.59 -6.54 -4.62
CA TRP A 155 4.75 -5.78 -5.06
C TRP A 155 5.10 -4.58 -4.15
N SER A 156 4.10 -3.97 -3.53
CA SER A 156 4.25 -2.76 -2.71
C SER A 156 4.86 -3.03 -1.33
N LEU A 157 4.77 -4.27 -0.82
CA LEU A 157 5.19 -4.63 0.54
C LEU A 157 6.70 -4.45 0.75
N VAL A 158 7.52 -4.78 -0.26
CA VAL A 158 8.97 -4.58 -0.15
C VAL A 158 9.31 -3.10 0.07
N PHE A 159 8.65 -2.20 -0.66
CA PHE A 159 8.88 -0.77 -0.52
C PHE A 159 8.40 -0.25 0.84
N GLU A 160 7.31 -0.79 1.38
CA GLU A 160 6.84 -0.45 2.71
C GLU A 160 7.85 -0.86 3.80
N VAL A 161 8.42 -2.07 3.72
CA VAL A 161 9.49 -2.52 4.62
C VAL A 161 10.73 -1.63 4.48
N MET A 162 11.09 -1.25 3.26
CA MET A 162 12.21 -0.32 3.03
C MET A 162 11.95 1.04 3.68
N CYS A 163 10.72 1.56 3.65
CA CYS A 163 10.36 2.77 4.40
C CYS A 163 10.48 2.57 5.92
N TYR A 164 10.15 1.39 6.45
CA TYR A 164 10.31 1.09 7.87
C TYR A 164 11.78 1.07 8.29
N ILE A 165 12.62 0.42 7.47
CA ILE A 165 14.08 0.42 7.66
C ILE A 165 14.62 1.85 7.59
N ALA A 166 14.16 2.67 6.63
CA ALA A 166 14.57 4.06 6.50
C ALA A 166 14.21 4.89 7.74
N VAL A 167 13.01 4.74 8.30
CA VAL A 167 12.62 5.43 9.54
C VAL A 167 13.48 4.99 10.71
N ALA A 168 13.74 3.69 10.86
CA ALA A 168 14.62 3.19 11.92
C ALA A 168 16.05 3.72 11.76
N GLY A 169 16.61 3.70 10.55
CA GLY A 169 17.95 4.24 10.25
C GLY A 169 18.05 5.74 10.55
N LEU A 170 17.11 6.54 10.03
CA LEU A 170 17.02 7.97 10.34
C LEU A 170 16.82 8.21 11.84
N GLY A 171 16.11 7.32 12.51
CA GLY A 171 15.86 7.34 13.93
C GLY A 171 17.12 7.13 14.77
N LEU A 172 17.91 6.12 14.43
CA LEU A 172 19.20 5.83 15.06
C LEU A 172 20.22 6.95 14.85
N LEU A 173 20.15 7.64 13.70
CA LEU A 173 20.96 8.83 13.40
C LEU A 173 20.44 10.11 14.09
N GLY A 174 19.33 10.05 14.84
CA GLY A 174 18.71 11.22 15.45
C GLY A 174 18.12 12.22 14.46
N LEU A 175 17.91 11.81 13.20
CA LEU A 175 17.31 12.62 12.14
C LEU A 175 15.79 12.52 12.15
N ALA A 176 15.20 11.38 12.55
CA ALA A 176 13.75 11.20 12.54
C ALA A 176 12.98 12.21 13.44
N SER A 177 13.64 12.73 14.48
CA SER A 177 13.09 13.76 15.37
C SER A 177 13.20 15.18 14.80
N ARG A 178 14.01 15.38 13.74
CA ARG A 178 14.19 16.70 13.12
C ARG A 178 13.02 17.01 12.20
N ARG A 179 12.34 18.12 12.47
CA ARG A 179 11.17 18.62 11.71
C ARG A 179 11.42 18.91 10.22
N TRP A 180 12.69 19.00 9.80
CA TRP A 180 13.05 19.24 8.40
C TRP A 180 13.26 17.95 7.60
N THR A 181 13.42 16.80 8.25
CA THR A 181 13.77 15.56 7.56
C THR A 181 12.67 15.06 6.62
N ALA A 182 11.41 15.02 7.06
CA ALA A 182 10.31 14.63 6.17
C ALA A 182 10.10 15.64 5.02
N PRO A 183 10.10 16.97 5.24
CA PRO A 183 10.08 17.95 4.15
C PRO A 183 11.21 17.80 3.13
N VAL A 184 12.46 17.58 3.57
CA VAL A 184 13.59 17.40 2.65
C VAL A 184 13.41 16.16 1.79
N ILE A 185 13.03 15.02 2.39
CA ILE A 185 12.77 13.78 1.63
C ILE A 185 11.62 13.99 0.65
N LEU A 186 10.55 14.65 1.08
CA LEU A 186 9.40 14.95 0.22
C LEU A 186 9.80 15.81 -0.99
N ILE A 187 10.59 16.87 -0.77
CA ILE A 187 11.08 17.74 -1.84
C ILE A 187 11.97 16.96 -2.81
N LEU A 188 12.95 16.20 -2.29
CA LEU A 188 13.85 15.40 -3.12
C LEU A 188 13.09 14.34 -3.94
N ALA A 189 12.13 13.65 -3.32
CA ALA A 189 11.28 12.67 -4.00
C ALA A 189 10.38 13.34 -5.05
N THR A 190 9.88 14.55 -4.79
CA THR A 190 9.07 15.31 -5.76
C THR A 190 9.92 15.74 -6.96
N ILE A 191 11.14 16.23 -6.73
CA ILE A 191 12.08 16.55 -7.81
C ILE A 191 12.38 15.30 -8.63
N ALA A 192 12.67 14.17 -7.98
CA ALA A 192 12.92 12.91 -8.68
C ALA A 192 11.68 12.44 -9.48
N ALA A 193 10.46 12.64 -8.96
CA ALA A 193 9.23 12.29 -9.67
C ALA A 193 9.01 13.15 -10.93
N ILE A 194 9.44 14.41 -10.91
CA ILE A 194 9.41 15.29 -12.09
C ILE A 194 10.45 14.86 -13.14
N LEU A 195 11.61 14.39 -12.71
CA LEU A 195 12.71 13.99 -13.59
C LEU A 195 12.52 12.58 -14.18
N LEU A 196 11.80 11.69 -13.51
CA LEU A 196 11.50 10.36 -13.99
C LEU A 196 10.24 10.34 -14.87
N PRO A 197 10.15 9.41 -15.84
CA PRO A 197 8.90 9.19 -16.56
C PRO A 197 7.75 8.81 -15.60
N PRO A 198 6.52 9.26 -15.87
CA PRO A 198 5.37 8.95 -15.01
C PRO A 198 5.04 7.47 -15.01
N LEU A 199 4.45 7.00 -13.90
CA LEU A 199 3.89 5.66 -13.82
C LEU A 199 2.60 5.58 -14.65
N THR A 200 2.58 4.70 -15.64
CA THR A 200 1.44 4.50 -16.54
C THR A 200 0.84 3.10 -16.36
N PHE A 201 -0.46 2.97 -16.64
CA PHE A 201 -1.15 1.69 -16.66
C PHE A 201 -1.96 1.56 -17.97
N PRO A 202 -1.79 0.47 -18.76
CA PRO A 202 -0.74 -0.54 -18.61
C PRO A 202 0.65 0.04 -18.90
N GLY A 203 1.67 -0.40 -18.17
CA GLY A 203 3.05 0.08 -18.35
C GLY A 203 4.04 -0.74 -17.53
N LEU A 204 5.31 -0.76 -17.97
CA LEU A 204 6.40 -1.36 -17.20
C LEU A 204 6.95 -0.33 -16.23
N TRP A 205 7.10 -0.70 -14.96
CA TRP A 205 7.61 0.18 -13.92
C TRP A 205 9.01 -0.26 -13.49
N THR A 206 9.87 0.73 -13.30
CA THR A 206 11.24 0.53 -12.83
C THR A 206 11.31 0.68 -11.32
N ILE A 207 12.30 0.04 -10.69
CA ILE A 207 12.55 0.16 -9.24
C ILE A 207 12.71 1.62 -8.79
N PRO A 208 13.44 2.51 -9.52
CA PRO A 208 13.52 3.92 -9.16
C PRO A 208 12.16 4.62 -9.11
N GLN A 209 11.28 4.39 -10.08
CA GLN A 209 9.94 5.00 -10.09
C GLN A 209 9.11 4.55 -8.88
N LEU A 210 9.16 3.26 -8.54
CA LEU A 210 8.43 2.71 -7.39
C LEU A 210 9.00 3.18 -6.04
N ALA A 211 10.33 3.33 -5.96
CA ALA A 211 11.00 3.89 -4.79
C ALA A 211 10.62 5.37 -4.59
N VAL A 212 10.61 6.17 -5.66
CA VAL A 212 10.21 7.59 -5.64
C VAL A 212 8.73 7.73 -5.25
N ARG A 213 7.84 6.94 -5.85
CA ARG A 213 6.42 6.86 -5.46
C ARG A 213 6.23 6.56 -3.97
N SER A 214 6.97 5.58 -3.46
CA SER A 214 6.88 5.20 -2.05
C SER A 214 7.42 6.33 -1.16
N ALA A 215 8.55 6.92 -1.54
CA ALA A 215 9.18 8.02 -0.78
C ALA A 215 8.29 9.27 -0.72
N ILE A 216 7.69 9.70 -1.84
CA ILE A 216 6.83 10.90 -1.87
C ILE A 216 5.60 10.72 -0.98
N MET A 217 4.90 9.59 -1.08
CA MET A 217 3.68 9.35 -0.28
C MET A 217 3.98 9.10 1.19
N PHE A 218 5.02 8.33 1.49
CA PHE A 218 5.41 8.05 2.88
C PHE A 218 5.91 9.31 3.60
N SER A 219 6.75 10.11 2.93
CA SER A 219 7.24 11.37 3.50
C SER A 219 6.14 12.42 3.66
N ALA A 220 5.15 12.46 2.77
CA ALA A 220 3.96 13.30 2.94
C ALA A 220 3.21 12.96 4.24
N GLY A 221 2.97 11.68 4.52
CA GLY A 221 2.38 11.21 5.78
C GLY A 221 3.25 11.52 7.01
N ALA A 222 4.55 11.27 6.91
CA ALA A 222 5.51 11.55 7.99
C ALA A 222 5.56 13.05 8.33
N LEU A 223 5.50 13.92 7.32
CA LEU A 223 5.46 15.38 7.47
C LEU A 223 4.23 15.80 8.28
N LEU A 224 3.05 15.24 7.97
CA LEU A 224 1.82 15.53 8.72
C LEU A 224 1.96 15.19 10.21
N TYR A 225 2.66 14.10 10.54
CA TYR A 225 2.91 13.74 11.94
C TYR A 225 3.92 14.67 12.63
N GLN A 226 5.03 15.00 11.95
CA GLN A 226 6.06 15.89 12.50
C GLN A 226 5.52 17.32 12.73
N TRP A 227 4.61 17.78 11.87
CA TRP A 227 4.02 19.13 11.93
C TRP A 227 2.58 19.14 12.49
N ARG A 228 2.16 18.06 13.16
CA ARG A 228 0.78 17.89 13.65
C ARG A 228 0.31 19.01 14.59
N ASP A 229 1.22 19.68 15.27
CA ASP A 229 0.91 20.73 16.24
C ASP A 229 0.68 22.11 15.60
N VAL A 230 0.82 22.24 14.28
CA VAL A 230 0.45 23.45 13.55
C VAL A 230 -0.61 23.19 12.47
N ILE A 231 -0.71 21.96 11.99
CA ILE A 231 -1.67 21.58 10.96
C ILE A 231 -3.09 21.60 11.55
N PRO A 232 -4.03 22.41 11.02
CA PRO A 232 -5.42 22.38 11.46
C PRO A 232 -6.10 21.09 10.99
N ALA A 233 -6.91 20.46 11.84
CA ALA A 233 -7.75 19.32 11.46
C ALA A 233 -9.18 19.78 11.19
N ARG A 234 -9.57 19.92 9.92
CA ARG A 234 -10.88 20.45 9.50
C ARG A 234 -11.43 19.73 8.27
N TRP A 235 -12.71 19.39 8.28
CA TRP A 235 -13.40 18.77 7.13
C TRP A 235 -13.44 19.65 5.86
N SER A 236 -13.43 20.98 6.02
CA SER A 236 -13.33 21.90 4.88
C SER A 236 -12.01 21.73 4.13
N LEU A 237 -10.90 21.59 4.85
CA LEU A 237 -9.58 21.34 4.26
C LEU A 237 -9.48 19.92 3.69
N VAL A 238 -10.15 18.93 4.29
CA VAL A 238 -10.26 17.58 3.69
C VAL A 238 -10.95 17.69 2.32
N SER A 239 -12.03 18.46 2.22
CA SER A 239 -12.77 18.65 0.97
C SER A 239 -11.92 19.35 -0.09
N VAL A 240 -11.21 20.43 0.29
CA VAL A 240 -10.27 21.12 -0.61
C VAL A 240 -9.16 20.16 -1.07
N SER A 241 -8.59 19.37 -0.16
CA SER A 241 -7.56 18.39 -0.52
C SER A 241 -8.07 17.34 -1.52
N VAL A 242 -9.30 16.85 -1.36
CA VAL A 242 -9.92 15.93 -2.34
C VAL A 242 -10.03 16.60 -3.71
N VAL A 243 -10.49 17.85 -3.77
CA VAL A 243 -10.56 18.60 -5.04
C VAL A 243 -9.18 18.74 -5.69
N ILE A 244 -8.14 19.05 -4.91
CA ILE A 244 -6.77 19.15 -5.43
C ILE A 244 -6.28 17.81 -5.98
N VAL A 245 -6.56 16.69 -5.30
CA VAL A 245 -6.19 15.34 -5.79
C VAL A 245 -6.91 15.01 -7.10
N LEU A 246 -8.21 15.32 -7.19
CA LEU A 246 -8.98 15.09 -8.41
C LEU A 246 -8.44 15.93 -9.57
N ALA A 247 -8.13 17.21 -9.33
CA ALA A 247 -7.55 18.10 -10.33
C ALA A 247 -6.13 17.68 -10.73
N SER A 248 -5.31 17.20 -9.78
CA SER A 248 -3.94 16.78 -10.05
C SER A 248 -3.86 15.51 -10.90
N GLY A 249 -4.95 14.74 -11.02
CA GLY A 249 -5.04 13.62 -11.96
C GLY A 249 -4.78 14.01 -13.43
N MET A 250 -4.90 15.30 -13.77
CA MET A 250 -4.56 15.86 -15.09
C MET A 250 -3.05 15.99 -15.34
N LEU A 251 -2.22 15.91 -14.29
CA LEU A 251 -0.77 15.98 -14.40
C LEU A 251 -0.18 14.64 -14.86
N PRO A 252 1.02 14.63 -15.47
CA PRO A 252 1.72 13.40 -15.82
C PRO A 252 1.90 12.44 -14.63
N ASP A 253 2.30 12.98 -13.47
CA ASP A 253 2.25 12.28 -12.18
C ASP A 253 1.47 13.14 -11.19
N TYR A 254 0.27 12.68 -10.82
CA TYR A 254 -0.60 13.40 -9.91
C TYR A 254 0.02 13.63 -8.53
N ARG A 255 1.01 12.80 -8.13
CA ARG A 255 1.63 12.84 -6.79
C ARG A 255 2.46 14.10 -6.56
N VAL A 256 3.00 14.69 -7.63
CA VAL A 256 3.81 15.92 -7.57
C VAL A 256 3.06 17.04 -6.85
N VAL A 257 1.73 17.10 -7.03
CA VAL A 257 0.86 18.06 -6.34
C VAL A 257 -0.06 17.36 -5.33
N GLY A 258 -0.54 16.16 -5.66
CA GLY A 258 -1.57 15.44 -4.93
C GLY A 258 -1.09 14.65 -3.72
N ALA A 259 0.22 14.42 -3.53
CA ALA A 259 0.71 13.58 -2.43
C ALA A 259 0.37 14.13 -1.04
N LEU A 260 0.67 15.40 -0.77
CA LEU A 260 0.33 16.06 0.50
C LEU A 260 -1.19 16.21 0.70
N PRO A 261 -1.96 16.70 -0.29
CA PRO A 261 -3.42 16.70 -0.22
C PRO A 261 -4.03 15.33 0.07
N LEU A 262 -3.60 14.28 -0.63
CA LEU A 262 -4.08 12.92 -0.41
C LEU A 262 -3.74 12.43 0.99
N ALA A 263 -2.49 12.61 1.42
CA ALA A 263 -2.08 12.27 2.78
C ALA A 263 -2.93 13.00 3.82
N TYR A 264 -3.19 14.30 3.62
CA TYR A 264 -4.04 15.09 4.52
C TYR A 264 -5.47 14.55 4.54
N ALA A 265 -6.08 14.33 3.37
CA ALA A 265 -7.45 13.85 3.26
C ALA A 265 -7.64 12.52 3.99
N VAL A 266 -6.72 11.57 3.78
CA VAL A 266 -6.81 10.23 4.39
C VAL A 266 -6.48 10.26 5.88
N VAL A 267 -5.40 10.92 6.30
CA VAL A 267 -5.01 10.98 7.72
C VAL A 267 -6.04 11.78 8.53
N VAL A 268 -6.42 12.97 8.07
CA VAL A 268 -7.28 13.87 8.86
C VAL A 268 -8.71 13.34 8.91
N SER A 269 -9.24 12.74 7.85
CA SER A 269 -10.54 12.05 7.92
C SER A 269 -10.51 10.92 8.95
N GLY A 270 -9.51 10.05 8.90
CA GLY A 270 -9.36 8.95 9.87
C GLY A 270 -9.18 9.44 11.31
N VAL A 271 -8.49 10.57 11.53
CA VAL A 271 -8.35 11.16 12.87
C VAL A 271 -9.64 11.83 13.37
N LEU A 272 -10.38 12.52 12.50
CA LEU A 272 -11.60 13.25 12.85
C LEU A 272 -12.79 12.32 13.08
N ILE A 273 -12.86 11.18 12.40
CA ILE A 273 -13.94 10.21 12.59
C ILE A 273 -13.75 9.49 13.94
N LYS A 274 -14.65 9.77 14.89
CA LYS A 274 -14.68 9.17 16.25
C LYS A 274 -15.86 8.20 16.43
N ASN A 275 -16.10 7.33 15.45
CA ASN A 275 -17.17 6.34 15.51
C ASN A 275 -16.66 5.01 16.08
N LYS A 276 -17.29 4.49 17.13
CA LYS A 276 -16.94 3.19 17.74
C LYS A 276 -16.92 2.03 16.73
N ARG A 277 -17.82 2.04 15.73
CA ARG A 277 -17.89 1.00 14.69
C ARG A 277 -16.70 1.05 13.72
N MET A 278 -16.07 2.22 13.57
CA MET A 278 -14.93 2.43 12.69
C MET A 278 -13.59 2.41 13.44
N ASN A 279 -13.62 2.32 14.78
CA ASN A 279 -12.44 2.12 15.62
C ASN A 279 -12.07 0.63 15.65
N ILE A 280 -11.55 0.16 14.53
CA ILE A 280 -11.11 -1.22 14.35
C ILE A 280 -9.78 -1.40 15.07
N GLN A 281 -9.72 -2.28 16.08
CA GLN A 281 -8.50 -2.50 16.87
C GLN A 281 -7.41 -3.27 16.12
N THR A 282 -7.83 -4.18 15.24
CA THR A 282 -6.94 -5.00 14.41
C THR A 282 -6.79 -4.40 13.02
N ASP A 283 -5.56 -4.34 12.50
CA ASP A 283 -5.31 -3.89 11.14
C ASP A 283 -5.68 -4.99 10.13
N LEU A 284 -6.96 -5.09 9.80
CA LEU A 284 -7.50 -6.07 8.86
C LEU A 284 -7.09 -5.81 7.42
N SER A 285 -6.51 -4.64 7.13
CA SER A 285 -6.24 -4.21 5.76
C SER A 285 -5.22 -5.11 5.07
N TYR A 286 -4.23 -5.65 5.78
CA TYR A 286 -3.28 -6.61 5.20
C TYR A 286 -4.00 -7.88 4.85
N GLY A 287 -4.79 -8.43 5.77
CA GLY A 287 -5.61 -9.60 5.49
C GLY A 287 -6.47 -9.39 4.24
N VAL A 288 -7.19 -8.28 4.12
CA VAL A 288 -8.05 -8.03 2.94
C VAL A 288 -7.24 -7.77 1.67
N TYR A 289 -6.17 -6.97 1.74
CA TYR A 289 -5.26 -6.70 0.61
C TYR A 289 -4.61 -7.97 0.06
N ILE A 290 -4.43 -8.96 0.94
CA ILE A 290 -3.73 -10.21 0.67
C ILE A 290 -4.71 -11.35 0.32
N TYR A 291 -5.85 -11.46 1.00
CA TYR A 291 -6.87 -12.49 0.81
C TYR A 291 -7.94 -11.99 -0.15
N MET A 292 -7.64 -12.06 -1.44
CA MET A 292 -8.66 -11.93 -2.47
C MET A 292 -8.94 -13.30 -3.13
N PRO A 293 -10.07 -13.95 -2.83
CA PRO A 293 -10.61 -15.02 -3.65
C PRO A 293 -11.24 -14.42 -4.91
N ARG A 294 -10.92 -14.97 -6.09
CA ARG A 294 -11.68 -14.68 -7.32
C ARG A 294 -13.13 -15.14 -7.13
N ARG A 295 -14.08 -14.20 -7.20
CA ARG A 295 -15.50 -14.55 -7.34
C ARG A 295 -15.79 -14.98 -8.77
N ARG A 296 -16.53 -16.08 -8.91
CA ARG A 296 -17.15 -16.57 -10.15
C ARG A 296 -18.11 -15.52 -10.73
N SER A 297 -18.06 -15.33 -12.05
CA SER A 297 -19.26 -15.03 -12.82
C SER A 297 -20.10 -16.31 -12.91
N SER A 298 -21.32 -16.27 -12.38
CA SER A 298 -22.36 -17.25 -12.70
C SER A 298 -22.93 -16.94 -14.08
N SER A 299 -22.75 -17.86 -15.02
CA SER A 299 -23.73 -18.12 -16.08
C SER A 299 -24.41 -19.43 -15.77
#